data_AF-Q5AZ39-F1
#
_entry.id   AF-Q5AZ39-F1
#
_cell.length_a   1.000
_cell.length_b   1.000
_cell.length_c   1.000
_cell.angle_alpha   90.00
_cell.angle_beta   90.00
_cell.angle_gamma   90.00
#
_symmetry.space_group_name_H-M   'P 1'
#
loop_
_entity.id
_entity.type
_entity.pdbx_description
1 polymer ?
#
loop_
_entity_poly.entity_id
_entity_poly.type
_entity_poly.pdbx_seq_one_letter_code
_entity_poly.pdbx_strand_id
1 'polypeptide(L)'
;MEFPANTRRRVHRISIYLRCLALIASLAAVISFAYSQDAHDRGVVLTEDLGHHLVTPATGTTEYAFIWSLIILSIELSSPVTIHPGIYVAFDLLAWTAVTTGVSLYLAMHEPYYTGDGYTCGRDYREYRDCGGKQVANVEHFGTAMGFLAVERRKAGDSETRVTQASAASLVEMKATSYDDNG
;
A
#
# COMPACT_ATOMS: atom_id res chain seq x y z
N MET A 1 16.26 -18.76 22.36
CA MET A 1 15.26 -19.53 21.60
C MET A 1 15.65 -19.49 20.14
N GLU A 2 16.24 -20.56 19.63
CA GLU A 2 16.57 -20.68 18.20
C GLU A 2 15.30 -21.04 17.43
N PHE A 3 14.90 -20.17 16.51
CA PHE A 3 13.83 -20.49 15.58
C PHE A 3 14.32 -21.54 14.57
N PRO A 4 13.51 -22.57 14.24
CA PRO A 4 13.92 -23.57 13.27
C PRO A 4 14.23 -22.92 11.92
N ALA A 5 15.33 -23.33 11.29
CA ALA A 5 15.88 -22.72 10.07
C ALA A 5 14.86 -22.60 8.91
N ASN A 6 13.87 -23.49 8.85
CA ASN A 6 12.78 -23.46 7.88
C ASN A 6 11.85 -22.24 8.04
N THR A 7 11.64 -21.77 9.28
CA THR A 7 10.78 -20.62 9.57
C THR A 7 11.42 -19.32 9.10
N ARG A 8 12.74 -19.16 9.31
CA ARG A 8 13.49 -17.97 8.87
C ARG A 8 13.46 -17.80 7.35
N ARG A 9 13.61 -18.90 6.60
CA ARG A 9 13.56 -18.89 5.12
C ARG A 9 12.17 -18.57 4.59
N ARG A 10 11.11 -19.07 5.24
CA ARG A 10 9.72 -18.78 4.88
C ARG A 10 9.37 -17.30 5.12
N VAL A 11 9.71 -16.77 6.30
CA VAL A 11 9.49 -15.35 6.64
C VAL A 11 10.21 -14.42 5.65
N HIS A 12 11.45 -14.73 5.29
CA HIS A 12 12.20 -13.95 4.31
C HIS A 12 11.55 -13.97 2.92
N ARG A 13 11.07 -15.12 2.43
CA ARG A 13 10.33 -15.20 1.16
C ARG A 13 9.03 -14.40 1.19
N ILE A 14 8.25 -14.51 2.27
CA ILE A 14 7.00 -13.75 2.44
C ILE A 14 7.29 -12.24 2.43
N SER A 15 8.34 -11.79 3.12
CA SER A 15 8.80 -10.39 3.10
C SER A 15 9.04 -9.89 1.67
N ILE A 16 9.80 -10.65 0.87
CA ILE A 16 10.09 -10.31 -0.53
C ILE A 16 8.80 -10.23 -1.35
N TYR A 17 7.89 -11.20 -1.22
CA TYR A 17 6.62 -11.18 -1.96
C TYR A 17 5.76 -9.95 -1.60
N LEU A 18 5.66 -9.62 -0.32
CA LEU A 18 4.92 -8.43 0.15
C LEU A 18 5.56 -7.13 -0.37
N ARG A 19 6.90 -7.07 -0.44
CA ARG A 19 7.64 -5.94 -1.02
C ARG A 19 7.37 -5.79 -2.51
N CYS A 20 7.41 -6.89 -3.28
CA CYS A 20 7.09 -6.89 -4.70
C CYS A 20 5.63 -6.47 -4.97
N LEU A 21 4.67 -7.02 -4.22
CA LEU A 21 3.26 -6.65 -4.36
C LEU A 21 3.05 -5.16 -4.15
N ALA A 22 3.64 -4.63 -3.09
CA ALA A 22 3.48 -3.21 -2.79
C ALA A 22 4.30 -2.29 -3.70
N LEU A 23 5.39 -2.77 -4.31
CA LEU A 23 6.05 -2.06 -5.43
C LEU A 23 5.12 -1.96 -6.65
N ILE A 24 4.49 -3.06 -7.05
CA ILE A 24 3.54 -3.08 -8.16
C ILE A 24 2.34 -2.17 -7.84
N ALA A 25 1.83 -2.24 -6.61
CA ALA A 25 0.70 -1.44 -6.17
C ALA A 25 1.02 0.06 -6.12
N SER A 26 2.16 0.44 -5.54
CA SER A 26 2.59 1.83 -5.52
C SER A 26 2.88 2.38 -6.92
N LEU A 27 3.50 1.58 -7.82
CA LEU A 27 3.69 1.97 -9.21
C LEU A 27 2.36 2.21 -9.93
N ALA A 28 1.39 1.30 -9.75
CA ALA A 28 0.06 1.46 -10.32
C ALA A 28 -0.62 2.74 -9.80
N ALA A 29 -0.52 3.02 -8.51
CA ALA A 29 -1.05 4.24 -7.90
C ALA A 29 -0.41 5.51 -8.47
N VAL A 30 0.92 5.53 -8.60
CA VAL A 30 1.67 6.67 -9.18
C VAL A 30 1.24 6.91 -10.63
N ILE A 31 1.16 5.87 -11.45
CA ILE A 31 0.70 6.00 -12.86
C ILE A 31 -0.72 6.55 -12.92
N SER A 32 -1.62 6.06 -12.07
CA SER A 32 -3.00 6.52 -12.01
C SER A 32 -3.11 7.98 -11.61
N PHE A 33 -2.44 8.40 -10.54
CA PHE A 33 -2.47 9.79 -10.11
C PHE A 33 -1.76 10.73 -11.09
N ALA A 34 -0.67 10.28 -11.73
CA ALA A 34 0.02 11.05 -12.77
C ALA A 34 -0.87 11.26 -14.01
N TYR A 35 -1.59 10.22 -14.44
CA TYR A 35 -2.57 10.33 -15.53
C TYR A 35 -3.67 11.33 -15.19
N SER A 36 -4.23 11.25 -13.98
CA SER A 36 -5.28 12.17 -13.56
C SER A 36 -4.77 13.61 -13.44
N GLN A 37 -3.56 13.80 -12.91
CA GLN A 37 -2.94 15.12 -12.85
C GLN A 37 -2.76 15.73 -14.25
N ASP A 38 -2.28 14.97 -15.24
CA ASP A 38 -2.16 15.44 -16.63
C ASP A 38 -3.52 15.80 -17.24
N ALA A 39 -4.59 15.03 -16.93
CA ALA A 39 -5.94 15.32 -17.39
C ALA A 39 -6.49 16.64 -16.81
N HIS A 40 -6.21 16.92 -15.54
CA HIS A 40 -6.58 18.18 -14.89
C HIS A 40 -5.73 19.36 -15.39
N ASP A 41 -4.41 19.21 -15.50
CA ASP A 41 -3.48 20.25 -15.93
C ASP A 41 -3.75 20.71 -17.37
N ARG A 42 -4.18 19.79 -18.24
CA ARG A 42 -4.61 20.10 -19.61
C ARG A 42 -6.01 20.71 -19.70
N GLY A 43 -6.72 20.82 -18.57
CA GLY A 43 -8.10 21.30 -18.53
C GLY A 43 -9.05 20.42 -19.33
N VAL A 44 -8.77 19.12 -19.47
CA VAL A 44 -9.68 18.16 -20.14
C VAL A 44 -10.95 18.00 -19.31
N VAL A 45 -10.76 17.96 -17.99
CA VAL A 45 -11.79 17.85 -16.97
C VAL A 45 -11.76 19.10 -16.08
N LEU A 46 -12.94 19.55 -15.63
CA LEU A 46 -13.09 20.62 -14.67
C LEU A 46 -13.39 20.04 -13.30
N THR A 47 -12.64 20.51 -12.31
CA THR A 47 -12.87 20.23 -10.89
C THR A 47 -13.50 21.44 -10.25
N GLU A 48 -14.63 21.25 -9.57
CA GLU A 48 -15.20 22.27 -8.67
C GLU A 48 -14.63 22.13 -7.25
N ASP A 49 -13.86 21.06 -7.00
CA ASP A 49 -13.37 20.67 -5.68
C ASP A 49 -11.87 20.95 -5.45
N LEU A 50 -11.48 20.94 -4.17
CA LEU A 50 -10.07 21.03 -3.75
C LEU A 50 -9.27 19.75 -4.04
N GLY A 51 -9.92 18.68 -4.49
CA GLY A 51 -9.33 17.37 -4.78
C GLY A 51 -8.16 17.43 -5.76
N HIS A 52 -8.23 18.30 -6.78
CA HIS A 52 -7.16 18.49 -7.77
C HIS A 52 -5.81 18.84 -7.12
N HIS A 53 -5.78 19.77 -6.16
CA HIS A 53 -4.55 20.17 -5.48
C HIS A 53 -3.97 19.07 -4.57
N LEU A 54 -4.77 18.06 -4.23
CA LEU A 54 -4.38 16.95 -3.37
C LEU A 54 -3.90 15.72 -4.16
N VAL A 55 -4.12 15.69 -5.47
CA VAL A 55 -3.52 14.68 -6.35
C VAL A 55 -1.99 14.73 -6.25
N THR A 56 -1.37 15.91 -6.32
CA THR A 56 0.09 16.04 -6.24
C THR A 56 0.69 15.54 -4.91
N PRO A 57 0.18 15.92 -3.71
CA PRO A 57 0.56 15.30 -2.45
C PRO A 57 0.35 13.78 -2.41
N ALA A 58 -0.78 13.27 -2.92
CA ALA A 58 -1.04 11.83 -2.96
C ALA A 58 -0.01 11.10 -3.85
N THR A 59 0.30 11.64 -5.03
CA THR A 59 1.37 11.14 -5.90
C THR A 59 2.72 11.15 -5.18
N GLY A 60 3.12 12.27 -4.57
CA GLY A 60 4.41 12.37 -3.87
C GLY A 60 4.56 11.37 -2.72
N THR A 61 3.49 11.14 -1.94
CA THR A 61 3.52 10.14 -0.87
C THR A 61 3.60 8.70 -1.39
N THR A 62 2.93 8.40 -2.51
CA THR A 62 2.98 7.07 -3.13
C THR A 62 4.31 6.80 -3.84
N GLU A 63 4.91 7.81 -4.48
CA GLU A 63 6.28 7.77 -5.02
C GLU A 63 7.32 7.50 -3.93
N TYR A 64 7.22 8.19 -2.79
CA TYR A 64 8.10 7.95 -1.65
C TYR A 64 8.03 6.48 -1.20
N ALA A 65 6.82 5.92 -1.07
CA ALA A 65 6.64 4.52 -0.70
C ALA A 65 7.19 3.56 -1.77
N PHE A 66 7.05 3.88 -3.05
CA PHE A 66 7.62 3.12 -4.16
C PHE A 66 9.16 3.08 -4.07
N ILE A 67 9.81 4.25 -4.00
CA ILE A 67 11.27 4.38 -3.91
C ILE A 67 11.80 3.63 -2.70
N TRP A 68 11.17 3.82 -1.54
CA TRP A 68 11.58 3.16 -0.31
C TRP A 68 11.51 1.63 -0.43
N SER A 69 10.44 1.12 -1.03
CA SER A 69 10.26 -0.31 -1.25
C SER A 69 11.30 -0.89 -2.21
N LEU A 70 11.70 -0.11 -3.21
CA LEU A 70 12.71 -0.50 -4.18
C LEU A 70 14.08 -0.58 -3.50
N ILE A 71 14.44 0.44 -2.70
CA ILE A 71 15.68 0.46 -1.93
C ILE A 71 15.80 -0.78 -1.06
N ILE A 72 14.77 -1.11 -0.27
CA ILE A 72 14.90 -2.27 0.62
C ILE A 72 14.96 -3.58 -0.17
N LEU A 73 14.15 -3.73 -1.23
CA LEU A 73 14.21 -4.92 -2.06
C LEU A 73 15.61 -5.11 -2.67
N SER A 74 16.23 -4.03 -3.15
CA SER A 74 17.62 -4.04 -3.63
C SER A 74 18.60 -4.45 -2.53
N ILE A 75 18.46 -3.92 -1.31
CA ILE A 75 19.30 -4.29 -0.18
C ILE A 75 19.15 -5.78 0.17
N GLU A 76 17.91 -6.30 0.25
CA GLU A 76 17.65 -7.70 0.57
C GLU A 76 18.19 -8.68 -0.49
N LEU A 77 18.21 -8.26 -1.76
CA LEU A 77 18.73 -9.07 -2.86
C LEU A 77 20.27 -9.00 -2.98
N SER A 78 20.88 -7.87 -2.64
CA SER A 78 22.30 -7.61 -2.92
C SER A 78 23.22 -7.75 -1.71
N SER A 79 22.72 -7.58 -0.49
CA SER A 79 23.58 -7.45 0.69
C SER A 79 23.54 -8.68 1.60
N PRO A 80 24.71 -9.27 1.93
CA PRO A 80 24.82 -10.22 3.03
C PRO A 80 24.85 -9.53 4.42
N VAL A 81 24.88 -8.19 4.47
CA VAL A 81 25.04 -7.41 5.70
C VAL A 81 23.70 -7.23 6.41
N THR A 82 23.68 -7.55 7.70
CA THR A 82 22.50 -7.42 8.54
C THR A 82 22.33 -5.97 8.98
N ILE A 83 21.42 -5.25 8.33
CA ILE A 83 20.99 -3.91 8.77
C ILE A 83 20.11 -4.05 10.01
N HIS A 84 20.22 -3.11 10.95
CA HIS A 84 19.43 -3.10 12.17
C HIS A 84 17.92 -3.08 11.83
N PRO A 85 17.11 -4.04 12.34
CA PRO A 85 15.71 -4.20 11.93
C PRO A 85 14.85 -2.98 12.23
N GLY A 86 15.21 -2.19 13.25
CA GLY A 86 14.51 -0.95 13.60
C GLY A 86 14.48 0.10 12.49
N ILE A 87 15.48 0.13 11.61
CA ILE A 87 15.52 1.08 10.49
C ILE A 87 14.39 0.78 9.50
N TYR A 88 14.20 -0.49 9.14
CA TYR A 88 13.12 -0.90 8.26
C TYR A 88 11.75 -0.56 8.85
N VAL A 89 11.55 -0.81 10.14
CA VAL A 89 10.28 -0.53 10.82
C VAL A 89 9.97 0.97 10.85
N ALA A 90 10.97 1.81 11.13
CA ALA A 90 10.77 3.25 11.21
C ALA A 90 10.37 3.86 9.86
N PHE A 91 11.07 3.50 8.79
CA PHE A 91 10.74 4.01 7.45
C PHE A 91 9.47 3.37 6.87
N ASP A 92 9.18 2.10 7.16
CA ASP A 92 7.90 1.49 6.78
C ASP A 92 6.72 2.14 7.54
N LEU A 93 6.93 2.60 8.78
CA LEU A 93 5.97 3.45 9.51
C LEU A 93 5.79 4.82 8.85
N LEU A 94 6.88 5.46 8.44
CA LEU A 94 6.81 6.75 7.74
C LEU A 94 6.11 6.63 6.39
N ALA A 95 6.43 5.61 5.59
CA ALA A 95 5.76 5.34 4.32
C ALA A 95 4.27 5.02 4.54
N TRP A 96 3.96 4.19 5.54
CA TRP A 96 2.57 3.89 5.90
C TRP A 96 1.80 5.14 6.31
N THR A 97 2.35 5.96 7.21
CA THR A 97 1.69 7.19 7.67
C THR A 97 1.53 8.21 6.55
N ALA A 98 2.56 8.42 5.74
CA ALA A 98 2.55 9.37 4.62
C ALA A 98 1.47 9.00 3.58
N VAL A 99 1.48 7.76 3.08
CA VAL A 99 0.49 7.30 2.10
C VAL A 99 -0.91 7.26 2.70
N THR A 100 -1.09 6.71 3.91
CA THR A 100 -2.41 6.64 4.55
C THR A 100 -2.99 8.04 4.74
N THR A 101 -2.19 8.98 5.23
CA THR A 101 -2.65 10.36 5.46
C THR A 101 -2.90 11.08 4.14
N GLY A 102 -2.00 10.96 3.16
CA GLY A 102 -2.14 11.59 1.85
C GLY A 102 -3.38 11.11 1.10
N VAL A 103 -3.57 9.78 1.00
CA VAL A 103 -4.72 9.17 0.34
C VAL A 103 -6.03 9.44 1.10
N SER A 104 -6.00 9.45 2.44
CA SER A 104 -7.20 9.77 3.24
C SER A 104 -7.59 11.26 3.14
N LEU A 105 -6.62 12.17 3.15
CA LEU A 105 -6.88 13.59 2.93
C LEU A 105 -7.42 13.84 1.53
N TYR A 106 -6.84 13.17 0.53
CA TYR A 106 -7.35 13.19 -0.84
C TYR A 106 -8.82 12.76 -0.85
N LEU A 107 -9.18 11.60 -0.29
CA LEU A 107 -10.57 11.13 -0.19
C LEU A 107 -11.50 12.06 0.60
N ALA A 108 -11.01 12.68 1.68
CA ALA A 108 -11.83 13.54 2.54
C ALA A 108 -12.18 14.88 1.89
N MET A 109 -11.33 15.34 0.98
CA MET A 109 -11.44 16.63 0.29
C MET A 109 -11.92 16.50 -1.15
N HIS A 110 -11.97 15.27 -1.67
CA HIS A 110 -12.65 14.92 -2.90
C HIS A 110 -14.16 15.07 -2.65
N GLU A 111 -14.82 15.97 -3.37
CA GLU A 111 -16.26 16.15 -3.24
C GLU A 111 -17.01 14.89 -3.72
N PRO A 112 -18.25 14.65 -3.25
CA PRO A 112 -18.95 13.41 -3.55
C PRO A 112 -19.39 13.37 -5.02
N TYR A 113 -18.52 12.87 -5.90
CA TYR A 113 -18.86 12.42 -7.26
C TYR A 113 -19.75 11.16 -7.28
N TYR A 114 -20.16 10.68 -6.10
CA TYR A 114 -21.02 9.50 -5.91
C TYR A 114 -22.42 9.61 -6.55
N THR A 115 -22.81 10.77 -7.10
CA THR A 115 -24.16 11.02 -7.62
C THR A 115 -24.34 10.97 -9.15
N GLY A 116 -23.37 10.54 -9.97
CA GLY A 116 -23.74 10.08 -11.32
C GLY A 116 -22.66 10.05 -12.40
N ASP A 117 -22.09 11.20 -12.76
CA ASP A 117 -21.50 11.39 -14.11
C ASP A 117 -19.98 11.66 -14.14
N GLY A 118 -19.30 11.72 -12.99
CA GLY A 118 -17.85 12.02 -12.91
C GLY A 118 -17.52 13.49 -13.16
N TYR A 119 -16.29 13.78 -13.61
CA TYR A 119 -15.88 15.15 -13.89
C TYR A 119 -16.59 15.76 -15.10
N THR A 120 -16.85 17.08 -15.05
CA THR A 120 -17.41 17.82 -16.19
C THR A 120 -16.33 18.17 -17.20
N CYS A 121 -16.69 18.34 -18.47
CA CYS A 121 -15.72 18.64 -19.52
C CYS A 121 -15.27 20.09 -19.50
N GLY A 122 -13.96 20.28 -19.69
CA GLY A 122 -13.35 21.59 -19.83
C GLY A 122 -13.86 22.39 -21.01
N ARG A 123 -13.63 23.71 -20.94
CA ARG A 123 -14.15 24.68 -21.91
C ARG A 123 -13.73 24.37 -23.35
N ASP A 124 -12.50 23.90 -23.54
CA ASP A 124 -11.93 23.56 -24.85
C ASP A 124 -12.38 22.19 -25.38
N TYR A 125 -12.88 21.33 -24.48
CA TYR A 125 -13.36 19.98 -24.80
C TYR A 125 -14.89 19.90 -24.81
N ARG A 126 -15.58 21.02 -24.62
CA ARG A 126 -17.06 21.11 -24.58
C ARG A 126 -17.73 20.75 -25.92
N GLU A 127 -16.97 20.84 -27.02
CA GLU A 127 -17.41 20.42 -28.35
C GLU A 127 -17.38 18.88 -28.50
N TYR A 128 -16.51 18.20 -27.75
CA TYR A 128 -16.53 16.75 -27.62
C TYR A 128 -17.61 16.36 -26.59
N ARG A 129 -18.63 15.61 -27.02
CA ARG A 129 -19.71 15.11 -26.14
C ARG A 129 -19.22 14.24 -24.97
N ASP A 130 -17.97 13.78 -25.01
CA ASP A 130 -17.38 12.94 -23.99
C ASP A 130 -15.88 13.29 -23.85
N CYS A 131 -15.50 13.88 -22.72
CA CYS A 131 -14.11 14.14 -22.33
C CYS A 131 -13.51 13.03 -21.47
N GLY A 132 -14.24 11.92 -21.26
CA GLY A 132 -13.77 10.83 -20.41
C GLY A 132 -13.72 11.19 -18.93
N GLY A 133 -14.50 12.15 -18.45
CA GLY A 133 -14.49 12.57 -17.04
C GLY A 133 -14.76 11.43 -16.05
N LYS A 134 -15.62 10.48 -16.43
CA LYS A 134 -15.85 9.23 -15.70
C LYS A 134 -14.65 8.28 -15.71
N GLN A 135 -13.90 8.25 -16.81
CA GLN A 135 -12.68 7.44 -16.90
C GLN A 135 -11.61 7.99 -15.95
N VAL A 136 -11.40 9.30 -15.93
CA VAL A 136 -10.44 9.95 -15.02
C VAL A 136 -10.80 9.65 -13.56
N ALA A 137 -12.07 9.80 -13.17
CA ALA A 137 -12.52 9.47 -11.82
C ALA A 137 -12.31 7.98 -11.45
N ASN A 138 -12.59 7.04 -12.38
CA ASN A 138 -12.33 5.63 -12.15
C ASN A 138 -10.84 5.32 -11.97
N VAL A 139 -9.97 5.99 -12.73
CA VAL A 139 -8.52 5.86 -12.62
C VAL A 139 -8.03 6.39 -11.26
N GLU A 140 -8.57 7.50 -10.79
CA GLU A 140 -8.28 8.05 -9.46
C GLU A 140 -8.70 7.10 -8.32
N HIS A 141 -9.89 6.51 -8.41
CA HIS A 141 -10.34 5.50 -7.44
C HIS A 141 -9.47 4.25 -7.45
N PHE A 142 -9.07 3.79 -8.65
CA PHE A 142 -8.13 2.70 -8.76
C PHE A 142 -6.78 3.06 -8.12
N GLY A 143 -6.24 4.24 -8.40
CA GLY A 143 -4.99 4.73 -7.79
C GLY A 143 -5.07 4.80 -6.26
N THR A 144 -6.19 5.29 -5.72
CA THR A 144 -6.49 5.33 -4.28
C THR A 144 -6.48 3.94 -3.66
N ALA A 145 -7.17 2.97 -4.28
CA ALA A 145 -7.21 1.58 -3.82
C ALA A 145 -5.82 0.94 -3.84
N MET A 146 -5.05 1.15 -4.92
CA MET A 146 -3.68 0.66 -5.04
C MET A 146 -2.74 1.32 -4.03
N GLY A 147 -2.96 2.60 -3.69
CA GLY A 147 -2.25 3.32 -2.64
C GLY A 147 -2.43 2.65 -1.26
N PHE A 148 -3.67 2.29 -0.90
CA PHE A 148 -3.92 1.53 0.34
C PHE A 148 -3.30 0.13 0.30
N LEU A 149 -3.43 -0.59 -0.82
CA LEU A 149 -2.82 -1.92 -0.99
C LEU A 149 -1.29 -1.88 -0.85
N ALA A 150 -0.64 -0.81 -1.30
CA ALA A 150 0.80 -0.63 -1.15
C ALA A 150 1.25 -0.59 0.33
N VAL A 151 0.37 -0.21 1.24
CA VAL A 151 0.68 -0.03 2.67
C VAL A 151 0.05 -1.07 3.61
N GLU A 152 -0.83 -1.96 3.12
CA GLU A 152 -1.49 -3.03 3.90
C GLU A 152 -0.55 -4.18 4.37
N ARG A 153 0.76 -4.02 4.27
CA ARG A 153 1.78 -5.06 4.56
C ARG A 153 1.73 -5.65 5.98
N ARG A 154 0.99 -5.07 6.93
CA ARG A 154 1.02 -5.49 8.35
C ARG A 154 -0.02 -6.54 8.75
N LYS A 155 -1.17 -6.62 8.07
CA LYS A 155 -2.24 -7.53 8.54
C LYS A 155 -1.92 -9.01 8.33
N ALA A 156 -1.12 -9.34 7.31
CA ALA A 156 -0.79 -10.74 7.00
C ALA A 156 0.13 -11.41 8.06
N GLY A 157 0.94 -10.63 8.79
CA GLY A 157 1.87 -11.17 9.79
C GLY A 157 1.21 -11.51 11.14
N ASP A 158 0.10 -10.85 11.46
CA ASP A 158 -0.55 -10.92 12.79
C ASP A 158 -1.48 -12.14 12.93
N SER A 159 -2.01 -12.64 11.81
CA SER A 159 -2.78 -13.88 11.77
C SER A 159 -1.90 -15.13 11.92
N GLU A 160 -0.71 -15.14 11.34
CA GLU A 160 0.15 -16.34 11.32
C GLU A 160 0.97 -16.49 12.62
N THR A 161 1.32 -15.38 13.28
CA THR A 161 1.92 -15.40 14.63
C THR A 161 0.97 -15.94 15.69
N ARG A 162 -0.34 -15.63 15.60
CA ARG A 162 -1.36 -16.23 16.48
C ARG A 162 -1.51 -17.73 16.27
N VAL A 163 -1.45 -18.20 15.01
CA VAL A 163 -1.55 -19.63 14.69
C VAL A 163 -0.30 -20.39 15.16
N THR A 164 0.89 -19.81 15.00
CA THR A 164 2.13 -20.43 15.49
C THR A 164 2.28 -20.40 17.01
N GLN A 165 1.83 -19.34 17.70
CA GLN A 165 1.76 -19.32 19.15
C GLN A 165 0.71 -20.29 19.71
N ALA A 166 -0.46 -20.40 19.09
CA ALA A 166 -1.49 -21.36 19.50
C ALA A 166 -1.02 -22.81 19.32
N SER A 167 -0.33 -23.11 18.22
CA SER A 167 0.24 -24.45 17.97
C SER A 167 1.37 -24.78 18.94
N ALA A 168 2.25 -23.82 19.27
CA ALA A 168 3.32 -24.03 20.24
C ALA A 168 2.79 -24.17 21.68
N ALA A 169 1.76 -23.43 22.06
CA ALA A 169 1.11 -23.56 23.36
C ALA A 169 0.44 -24.93 23.52
N SER A 170 -0.29 -25.41 22.51
CA SER A 170 -0.93 -26.73 22.52
C SER A 170 0.07 -27.89 22.58
N LEU A 171 1.24 -27.75 21.95
CA LEU A 171 2.33 -28.74 22.01
C LEU A 171 3.06 -28.78 23.37
N VAL A 172 3.11 -27.64 24.08
CA VAL A 172 3.63 -27.57 25.46
C VAL A 172 2.63 -28.18 26.45
N GLU A 173 1.34 -27.92 26.25
CA GLU A 173 0.26 -28.47 27.09
C GLU A 173 0.16 -30.01 26.95
N MET A 174 0.24 -30.55 25.72
CA MET A 174 0.29 -32.01 25.50
C MET A 174 1.50 -32.70 26.14
N LYS A 175 2.63 -32.00 26.26
CA LYS A 175 3.86 -32.55 26.85
C LYS A 175 3.83 -32.50 28.38
N ALA A 176 3.10 -31.55 28.96
CA ALA A 176 2.88 -31.45 30.39
C ALA A 176 1.95 -32.57 30.89
N THR A 177 0.87 -32.88 30.15
CA THR A 177 -0.06 -33.96 30.52
C THR A 177 0.53 -35.36 30.39
N SER A 178 1.55 -35.56 29.56
CA SER A 178 2.23 -36.87 29.43
C SER A 178 3.25 -37.15 30.54
N TYR A 179 3.63 -36.14 31.33
CA TYR A 179 4.64 -36.30 32.39
C TYR A 179 4.04 -36.64 33.76
N ASP A 180 2.73 -36.41 33.95
CA ASP A 180 2.03 -36.70 35.21
C ASP A 180 1.46 -38.12 35.31
N ASP A 181 1.50 -38.93 34.23
CA ASP A 181 0.98 -40.32 34.22
C ASP A 181 2.02 -41.40 34.57
N ASN A 182 3.21 -41.03 35.07
CA ASN A 182 4.27 -41.97 35.49
C ASN A 182 4.67 -41.83 36.97
N GLY A 183 3.78 -41.30 37.82
CA GLY A 183 3.94 -41.23 39.28
C GLY A 183 3.09 -42.24 40.02
#